data_AF-A0A2G2LQX0-F1
#
_entry.id   AF-A0A2G2LQX0-F1
#
_cell.length_a   1.000
_cell.length_b   1.000
_cell.length_c   1.000
_cell.angle_alpha   90.00
_cell.angle_beta   90.00
_cell.angle_gamma   90.00
#
_symmetry.space_group_name_H-M   'P 1'
#
loop_
_entity.id
_entity.type
_entity.pdbx_description
1 polymer ?
#
loop_
_entity_poly.entity_id
_entity_poly.type
_entity_poly.pdbx_seq_one_letter_code
_entity_poly.pdbx_strand_id
1 'polypeptide(L)' 'MKIAIELIDEQFDISNEKGVRVKATTNVGRITAPILYNVLLQLLSYHVALIKGTDVDRPRNLAKSVTVE' A
#
# COMPACT_ATOMS: atom_id res chain seq x y z
N MET A 1 10.77 -14.57 2.07
CA MET A 1 9.48 -13.92 2.40
C MET A 1 8.92 -13.33 1.10
N LYS A 2 7.80 -13.85 0.59
CA LYS A 2 7.08 -13.30 -0.56
C LYS A 2 6.03 -12.31 -0.05
N ILE A 3 6.08 -11.05 -0.47
CA ILE A 3 4.99 -10.09 -0.22
C ILE A 3 4.16 -10.03 -1.49
N ALA A 4 2.96 -10.63 -1.43
CA ALA A 4 1.92 -10.48 -2.44
C ALA A 4 0.82 -9.62 -1.80
N ILE A 5 0.65 -8.40 -2.31
CA ILE A 5 -0.50 -7.55 -1.95
C ILE A 5 -1.48 -7.69 -3.10
N GLU A 6 -2.46 -8.56 -2.89
CA GLU A 6 -3.54 -8.79 -3.84
C GLU A 6 -4.71 -7.89 -3.45
N LEU A 7 -5.12 -7.01 -4.36
CA LEU A 7 -6.41 -6.33 -4.27
C LEU A 7 -7.48 -7.34 -4.71
N ILE A 8 -8.01 -8.06 -3.73
CA ILE A 8 -8.98 -9.12 -3.93
C ILE A 8 -10.38 -8.47 -3.90
N ASP A 9 -11.08 -8.55 -5.02
CA ASP A 9 -12.53 -8.35 -5.07
C ASP A 9 -13.22 -9.49 -4.30
N GLU A 10 -14.42 -9.27 -3.76
CA GLU A 10 -15.08 -10.12 -2.74
C GLU A 10 -15.23 -11.63 -3.08
N GLN A 11 -14.93 -12.03 -4.31
CA GLN A 11 -15.22 -13.33 -4.93
C GLN A 11 -14.01 -14.27 -5.10
N PHE A 12 -12.92 -14.11 -4.35
CA PHE A 12 -11.79 -15.06 -4.43
C PHE A 12 -11.46 -15.71 -3.07
N ASP A 13 -11.94 -16.94 -2.90
CA ASP A 13 -11.55 -17.84 -1.82
C ASP A 13 -10.28 -18.60 -2.23
N ILE A 14 -9.09 -18.18 -1.75
CA ILE A 14 -7.88 -19.01 -1.88
C ILE A 14 -6.96 -18.91 -0.64
N SER A 15 -6.96 -20.03 0.08
CA SER A 15 -5.82 -20.79 0.63
C SER A 15 -4.52 -20.05 1.00
N ASN A 16 -4.40 -19.77 2.31
CA ASN A 16 -3.19 -19.85 3.16
C ASN A 16 -1.78 -19.62 2.55
N GLU A 17 -1.38 -18.37 2.31
CA GLU A 17 0.03 -17.99 2.13
C GLU A 17 0.41 -16.84 3.09
N LYS A 18 1.61 -16.91 3.71
CA LYS A 18 2.10 -15.98 4.76
C LYS A 18 2.43 -14.57 4.21
N GLY A 19 1.40 -13.80 3.85
CA GLY A 19 1.50 -12.39 3.41
C GLY A 19 0.47 -11.49 4.09
N VAL A 20 0.71 -10.19 4.13
CA VAL A 20 -0.25 -9.18 4.64
C VAL A 20 -1.35 -9.00 3.60
N ARG A 21 -2.56 -9.51 3.87
CA ARG A 21 -3.74 -9.34 3.00
C ARG A 21 -4.62 -8.22 3.52
N VAL A 22 -4.87 -7.21 2.70
CA VAL A 22 -5.79 -6.11 3.02
C VAL A 22 -7.04 -6.25 2.14
N LYS A 23 -8.19 -6.50 2.76
CA LYS A 23 -9.48 -6.60 2.07
C LYS A 23 -10.01 -5.20 1.79
N ALA A 24 -10.13 -4.81 0.52
CA ALA A 24 -10.90 -3.64 0.14
C ALA A 24 -12.38 -4.04 0.10
N THR A 25 -13.23 -3.37 0.89
CA THR A 25 -14.68 -3.62 0.83
C THR A 25 -15.22 -3.21 -0.54
N THR A 26 -16.15 -3.96 -1.11
CA THR A 26 -16.84 -3.67 -2.38
C THR A 26 -17.88 -2.56 -2.26
N ASN A 27 -18.30 -2.23 -1.04
CA ASN A 27 -19.28 -1.17 -0.76
C ASN A 27 -18.59 0.14 -0.34
N VAL A 28 -17.67 0.63 -1.18
CA VAL A 28 -17.11 1.97 -1.03
C VAL A 28 -17.86 2.92 -1.96
N GLY A 29 -18.42 3.99 -1.39
CA GLY A 29 -19.05 5.03 -2.19
C GLY A 29 -18.09 5.60 -3.24
N ARG A 30 -18.64 6.03 -4.38
CA ARG A 30 -17.86 6.53 -5.54
C ARG A 30 -16.82 7.60 -5.17
N ILE A 31 -17.10 8.42 -4.16
CA ILE A 31 -16.22 9.49 -3.67
C ILE A 31 -15.17 8.98 -2.69
N THR A 32 -15.47 7.97 -1.88
CA THR A 32 -14.57 7.41 -0.87
C THR A 32 -13.66 6.31 -1.41
N ALA A 33 -14.01 5.71 -2.55
CA ALA A 33 -13.20 4.70 -3.21
C ALA A 33 -11.74 5.18 -3.44
N PRO A 34 -11.45 6.35 -4.05
CA PRO A 34 -10.07 6.80 -4.26
C PRO A 34 -9.25 6.94 -2.97
N ILE A 35 -9.88 7.33 -1.87
CA ILE A 35 -9.22 7.46 -0.57
C ILE A 35 -8.80 6.08 -0.05
N LEU A 36 -9.72 5.11 -0.10
CA LEU A 36 -9.43 3.76 0.35
C LEU A 36 -8.29 3.13 -0.46
N TYR A 37 -8.33 3.24 -1.78
CA TYR A 37 -7.27 2.74 -2.65
C TYR A 37 -5.92 3.42 -2.39
N ASN A 38 -5.91 4.72 -2.05
CA ASN A 38 -4.68 5.43 -1.72
C ASN A 38 -4.02 4.87 -0.45
N VAL A 39 -4.80 4.55 0.59
CA VAL A 39 -4.28 3.91 1.81
C VAL A 39 -3.65 2.54 1.51
N LEU A 40 -4.26 1.74 0.62
CA LEU A 40 -3.71 0.46 0.21
C LEU A 40 -2.36 0.61 -0.50
N LEU A 41 -2.25 1.58 -1.40
CA LEU A 41 -1.01 1.87 -2.12
C LEU A 41 0.09 2.40 -1.19
N GLN A 42 -0.26 3.15 -0.15
CA GLN A 42 0.69 3.60 0.88
C GLN A 42 1.25 2.43 1.67
N LEU A 43 0.40 1.49 2.09
CA LEU A 43 0.84 0.26 2.78
C LEU A 43 1.73 -0.60 1.87
N LEU A 44 1.38 -0.73 0.59
CA LEU A 44 2.22 -1.42 -0.40
C LEU A 44 3.61 -0.78 -0.50
N SER A 45 3.66 0.54 -0.65
CA SER A 45 4.92 1.28 -0.78
C SER A 45 5.80 1.12 0.46
N TYR A 46 5.21 1.18 1.66
CA TYR A 46 5.93 0.98 2.92
C TYR A 46 6.54 -0.43 3.02
N HIS A 47 5.79 -1.48 2.70
CA HIS A 47 6.30 -2.84 2.75
C HIS A 47 7.38 -3.11 1.69
N VAL A 48 7.24 -2.53 0.50
CA VAL A 48 8.27 -2.60 -0.54
C VAL A 48 9.55 -1.90 -0.08
N ALA A 49 9.45 -0.74 0.57
CA ALA A 49 10.59 -0.01 1.12
C ALA A 49 11.30 -0.80 2.23
N LEU A 50 10.54 -1.47 3.11
CA LEU A 50 11.08 -2.38 4.13
C LEU A 50 11.84 -3.56 3.52
N ILE A 51 11.30 -4.22 2.48
CA ILE A 51 12.02 -5.30 1.78
C ILE A 51 13.30 -4.78 1.12
N LYS A 52 13.22 -3.60 0.50
CA LYS A 52 14.38 -2.97 -0.15
C LYS A 52 15.42 -2.45 0.84
N GLY A 53 15.12 -2.42 2.15
CA GLY A 53 16.00 -1.86 3.17
C GLY A 53 16.25 -0.36 2.99
N THR A 54 15.33 0.34 2.31
CA THR A 54 15.43 1.78 2.07
C THR A 54 14.73 2.55 3.19
N ASP A 55 15.31 3.66 3.64
CA ASP A 55 14.71 4.53 4.64
C ASP A 55 13.43 5.18 4.08
N VAL A 56 12.29 4.78 4.65
CA VAL A 56 10.96 5.23 4.23
C VAL A 56 10.67 6.66 4.70
N ASP A 57 11.27 7.06 5.82
CA ASP A 57 11.09 8.39 6.41
C ASP A 57 12.02 9.43 5.77
N ARG A 58 13.17 9.00 5.23
CA ARG A 58 14.14 9.85 4.53
C ARG A 58 14.48 9.31 3.14
N PRO A 59 13.58 9.46 2.17
CA PRO A 59 13.85 9.05 0.79
C PRO A 59 15.03 9.84 0.19
N ARG A 60 15.85 9.15 -0.59
CA ARG A 60 17.01 9.75 -1.26
C ARG A 60 16.54 10.88 -2.17
N ASN A 61 17.21 12.04 -2.12
CA ASN A 61 16.94 13.24 -2.92
C ASN A 61 15.62 13.97 -2.61
N LEU A 62 14.93 13.66 -1.51
CA LEU A 62 13.70 14.34 -1.11
C LEU A 62 13.88 15.10 0.21
N ALA A 63 13.28 16.27 0.29
CA ALA A 63 13.11 17.03 1.52
C ALA A 63 11.62 17.12 1.85
N LYS A 64 11.27 17.21 3.14
CA LYS A 64 9.88 17.31 3.60
C LYS A 64 9.15 18.55 3.06
N SER A 65 9.90 19.62 2.82
CA SER A 65 9.46 20.83 2.15
C SER A 65 10.68 21.45 1.47
N VAL A 66 10.49 22.00 0.27
CA VAL A 66 11.53 22.74 -0.43
C VAL A 66 11.17 24.22 -0.31
N THR A 67 12.01 24.99 0.37
CA THR A 67 11.77 26.40 0.66
C THR A 67 12.81 27.31 0.00
N VAL A 68 13.24 26.97 -1.22
CA VAL A 68 14.12 27.86 -2.00
C VAL A 68 13.27 28.73 -2.93
N GLU A 69 13.63 30.00 -3.01
CA GLU A 69 13.14 30.96 -4.02
C GLU A 69 13.75 30.69 -5.40
#